data_AF-A0A2N7VGJ6-F1
#
_entry.id   AF-A0A2N7VGJ6-F1
#
_cell.length_a   1.000
_cell.length_b   1.000
_cell.length_c   1.000
_cell.angle_alpha   90.00
_cell.angle_beta   90.00
_cell.angle_gamma   90.00
#
_symmetry.space_group_name_H-M   'P 1'
#
loop_
_entity.id
_entity.type
_entity.pdbx_description
1 polymer ?
#
loop_
_entity_poly.entity_id
_entity_poly.type
_entity_poly.pdbx_seq_one_letter_code
_entity_poly.pdbx_strand_id
1 'polypeptide(L)'
;MNNERRTLPLVYSCSGCSSAAQMANYVAVQLDRRGAAEMSCIAGVGGDVPALLKVAHSGRRIIAIDGCPLECVKHSLARHGIDADEHVQLAEHGVKKRFHADFDIEQAEPVVSEVEDLAQALKERGVQNESGGVRADAQPVMAWRQDAQGGLT
;
A
#
# COMPACT_ATOMS: atom_id res chain seq x y z
N MET A 1 15.81 -10.67 -13.79
CA MET A 1 14.56 -10.30 -13.09
C MET A 1 13.42 -10.79 -13.96
N ASN A 2 12.57 -11.70 -13.48
CA ASN A 2 11.44 -12.23 -14.27
C ASN A 2 10.57 -11.10 -14.78
N ASN A 3 10.29 -11.11 -16.09
CA ASN A 3 9.47 -10.11 -16.76
C ASN A 3 8.05 -10.01 -16.15
N GLU A 4 7.56 -11.13 -15.61
CA GLU A 4 6.27 -11.25 -14.93
C GLU A 4 6.13 -10.37 -13.68
N ARG A 5 7.22 -10.06 -12.98
CA ARG A 5 7.15 -9.17 -11.81
C ARG A 5 6.95 -7.71 -12.20
N ARG A 6 7.31 -7.31 -13.42
CA ARG A 6 7.18 -5.91 -13.87
C ARG A 6 5.74 -5.47 -14.09
N THR A 7 4.81 -6.41 -14.25
CA THR A 7 3.37 -6.11 -14.43
C THR A 7 2.62 -6.01 -13.10
N LEU A 8 3.24 -6.42 -11.98
CA LEU A 8 2.63 -6.30 -10.66
C LEU A 8 2.65 -4.83 -10.20
N PRO A 9 1.67 -4.38 -9.39
CA PRO A 9 1.82 -3.15 -8.64
C PRO A 9 3.01 -3.23 -7.67
N LEU A 10 3.54 -2.07 -7.28
CA LEU A 10 4.47 -1.92 -6.18
C LEU A 10 3.68 -1.75 -4.88
N VAL A 11 4.18 -2.32 -3.79
CA VAL A 11 3.65 -2.06 -2.45
C VAL A 11 4.75 -1.49 -1.55
N TYR A 12 4.41 -0.42 -0.84
CA TYR A 12 5.25 0.21 0.18
C TYR A 12 4.51 0.23 1.51
N SER A 13 5.20 -0.11 2.60
CA SER A 13 4.61 -0.12 3.93
C SER A 13 5.35 0.77 4.91
N CYS A 14 4.62 1.36 5.86
CA CYS A 14 5.21 1.94 7.06
C CYS A 14 5.83 0.82 7.91
N SER A 15 7.17 0.78 8.05
CA SER A 15 7.88 -0.30 8.77
C SER A 15 8.61 0.21 10.03
N GLY A 16 7.90 0.94 10.90
CA GLY A 16 8.37 1.37 12.22
C GLY A 16 8.11 0.36 13.35
N CYS A 17 8.51 0.69 14.59
CA CYS A 17 8.48 -0.25 15.74
C CYS A 17 7.10 -0.48 16.40
N SER A 18 6.06 0.26 16.03
CA SER A 18 4.73 0.09 16.63
C SER A 18 3.96 -1.08 16.01
N SER A 19 3.03 -1.68 16.76
CA SER A 19 2.14 -2.76 16.30
C SER A 19 1.53 -2.47 14.92
N ALA A 20 0.97 -1.27 14.73
CA ALA A 20 0.32 -0.92 13.47
C ALA A 20 1.28 -0.83 12.27
N ALA A 21 2.54 -0.45 12.52
CA ALA A 21 3.58 -0.44 11.49
C ALA A 21 4.10 -1.87 11.21
N GLN A 22 4.20 -2.71 12.24
CA GLN A 22 4.50 -4.13 12.04
C GLN A 22 3.38 -4.83 11.26
N MET A 23 2.10 -4.49 11.48
CA MET A 23 0.97 -4.97 10.69
C MET A 23 1.03 -4.48 9.24
N ALA A 24 1.29 -3.19 9.00
CA ALA A 24 1.46 -2.66 7.64
C ALA A 24 2.58 -3.38 6.88
N ASN A 25 3.71 -3.61 7.55
CA ASN A 25 4.82 -4.39 7.01
C ASN A 25 4.44 -5.85 6.74
N TYR A 26 3.71 -6.48 7.66
CA TYR A 26 3.22 -7.85 7.49
C TYR A 26 2.33 -7.96 6.24
N VAL A 27 1.37 -7.05 6.06
CA VAL A 27 0.48 -7.04 4.90
C VAL A 27 1.29 -6.94 3.60
N ALA A 28 2.21 -5.97 3.49
CA ALA A 28 3.04 -5.81 2.29
C ALA A 28 3.90 -7.05 1.98
N VAL A 29 4.46 -7.70 3.01
CA VAL A 29 5.23 -8.94 2.85
C VAL A 29 4.36 -10.10 2.37
N GLN A 30 3.12 -10.21 2.86
CA GLN A 30 2.20 -11.27 2.41
C GLN A 30 1.84 -11.09 0.94
N LEU A 31 1.54 -9.85 0.51
CA LEU A 31 1.28 -9.52 -0.89
C LEU A 31 2.47 -9.89 -1.79
N ASP A 32 3.70 -9.57 -1.37
CA ASP A 32 4.92 -9.91 -2.12
C ASP A 32 5.10 -11.42 -2.27
N ARG A 33 4.98 -12.16 -1.16
CA ARG A 33 5.15 -13.62 -1.14
C ARG A 33 4.07 -14.36 -1.93
N ARG A 34 2.85 -13.84 -1.96
CA ARG A 34 1.72 -14.40 -2.72
C ARG A 34 1.74 -13.95 -4.19
N GLY A 35 2.65 -13.05 -4.58
CA GLY A 35 2.79 -12.57 -5.95
C GLY A 35 1.68 -11.61 -6.40
N ALA A 36 0.96 -11.00 -5.45
CA ALA A 36 -0.08 -10.00 -5.72
C ALA A 36 0.51 -8.62 -6.01
N ALA A 37 1.61 -8.26 -5.35
CA ALA A 37 2.39 -7.05 -5.58
C ALA A 37 3.89 -7.34 -5.46
N GLU A 38 4.75 -6.39 -5.83
CA GLU A 38 6.18 -6.44 -5.51
C GLU A 38 6.48 -5.42 -4.41
N MET A 39 7.01 -5.88 -3.28
CA MET A 39 7.35 -4.98 -2.17
C MET A 39 8.67 -4.25 -2.43
N SER A 40 8.70 -2.95 -2.14
CA SER A 40 9.91 -2.14 -2.20
C SER A 40 10.11 -1.33 -0.91
N CYS A 41 11.36 -0.94 -0.65
CA CYS A 41 11.76 -0.38 0.64
C CYS A 41 11.45 1.12 0.73
N ILE A 42 10.46 1.49 1.56
CA ILE A 42 10.12 2.90 1.79
C ILE A 42 11.26 3.66 2.48
N ALA A 43 12.05 3.01 3.35
CA ALA A 43 13.20 3.65 4.00
C ALA A 43 14.26 4.08 2.97
N GLY A 44 14.44 3.29 1.91
CA GLY A 44 15.33 3.68 0.81
C GLY A 44 14.79 4.85 -0.01
N VAL A 45 13.47 4.97 -0.18
CA VAL A 45 12.85 6.14 -0.83
C VAL A 45 13.02 7.39 0.04
N GLY A 46 12.71 7.31 1.34
CA GLY A 46 12.88 8.43 2.28
C GLY A 46 14.34 8.83 2.54
N GLY A 47 15.28 7.89 2.32
CA GLY A 47 16.73 8.11 2.43
C GLY A 47 17.43 8.39 1.09
N ASP A 48 16.68 8.74 0.04
CA ASP A 48 17.21 9.14 -1.27
C ASP A 48 18.12 8.10 -1.94
N VAL A 49 17.91 6.80 -1.67
CA VAL A 49 18.73 5.73 -2.22
C VAL A 49 18.41 5.55 -3.72
N PRO A 50 19.36 5.78 -4.66
CA PRO A 50 19.07 5.90 -6.08
C PRO A 50 18.36 4.68 -6.70
N ALA A 51 18.73 3.48 -6.25
CA ALA A 51 18.12 2.24 -6.74
C ALA A 51 16.63 2.13 -6.36
N LEU A 52 16.24 2.60 -5.18
CA LEU A 52 14.86 2.53 -4.70
C LEU A 52 14.00 3.65 -5.30
N LEU A 53 14.57 4.84 -5.51
CA LEU A 53 13.91 5.91 -6.26
C LEU A 53 13.64 5.50 -7.71
N LYS A 54 14.57 4.81 -8.38
CA LYS A 54 14.36 4.28 -9.73
C LYS A 54 13.18 3.30 -9.79
N VAL A 55 12.99 2.48 -8.75
CA VAL A 55 11.83 1.58 -8.66
C VAL A 55 10.54 2.36 -8.44
N ALA A 56 10.55 3.32 -7.51
CA ALA A 56 9.37 4.16 -7.22
C ALA A 56 8.91 4.96 -8.45
N HIS A 57 9.85 5.45 -9.27
CA HIS A 57 9.57 6.15 -10.54
C HIS A 57 9.37 5.23 -11.75
N SER A 58 9.22 3.92 -11.56
CA SER A 58 9.08 2.98 -12.69
C SER A 58 7.79 3.16 -13.51
N GLY A 59 6.84 3.97 -13.03
CA GLY A 59 5.52 4.14 -13.64
C GLY A 59 4.56 2.99 -13.37
N ARG A 60 5.00 1.98 -12.59
CA ARG A 60 4.13 0.92 -12.08
C ARG A 60 3.15 1.50 -11.08
N ARG A 61 1.98 0.87 -10.99
CA ARG A 61 0.96 1.22 -9.99
C ARG A 61 1.51 1.04 -8.58
N ILE A 62 1.10 1.88 -7.64
CA ILE A 62 1.61 1.91 -6.27
C ILE A 62 0.47 1.77 -5.26
N ILE A 63 0.65 0.86 -4.32
CA ILE A 63 -0.13 0.76 -3.08
C ILE A 63 0.75 1.28 -1.93
N ALA A 64 0.28 2.31 -1.24
CA ALA A 64 0.88 2.81 0.00
C ALA A 64 0.11 2.29 1.21
N ILE A 65 0.77 1.59 2.12
CA ILE A 65 0.17 1.06 3.35
C ILE A 65 0.77 1.80 4.55
N ASP A 66 -0.04 2.65 5.18
CA ASP A 66 0.35 3.35 6.39
C ASP A 66 -0.39 2.81 7.60
N GLY A 67 0.37 2.43 8.64
CA GLY A 67 -0.21 1.86 9.85
C GLY A 67 -0.86 2.89 10.79
N CYS A 68 -0.55 4.18 10.65
CA CYS A 68 -1.06 5.21 11.55
C CYS A 68 -1.17 6.58 10.87
N PRO A 69 -1.89 7.54 11.47
CA PRO A 69 -2.15 8.88 10.89
C PRO A 69 -0.91 9.75 10.60
N LEU A 70 0.30 9.25 10.86
CA LEU A 70 1.54 9.91 10.46
C LEU A 70 1.84 9.75 8.96
N GLU A 71 1.22 8.77 8.29
CA GLU A 71 1.30 8.58 6.84
C GLU A 71 2.75 8.57 6.29
N CYS A 72 3.64 7.79 6.93
CA CYS A 72 5.07 7.77 6.60
C CYS A 72 5.35 7.43 5.12
N VAL A 73 4.58 6.50 4.55
CA VAL A 73 4.74 6.08 3.15
C VAL A 73 4.33 7.21 2.23
N LYS A 74 3.12 7.75 2.42
CA LYS A 74 2.61 8.87 1.63
C LYS A 74 3.56 10.06 1.64
N HIS A 75 4.05 10.48 2.80
CA HIS A 75 5.00 11.60 2.91
C HIS A 75 6.34 11.29 2.22
N SER A 76 6.84 10.05 2.34
CA SER A 76 8.11 9.66 1.71
C SER A 76 8.00 9.64 0.18
N LEU A 77 6.87 9.19 -0.37
CA LEU A 77 6.59 9.22 -1.81
C LEU A 77 6.37 10.65 -2.32
N ALA A 78 5.57 11.45 -1.61
CA ALA A 78 5.24 12.83 -1.99
C ALA A 78 6.47 13.75 -2.07
N ARG A 79 7.50 13.50 -1.24
CA ARG A 79 8.80 14.20 -1.34
C ARG A 79 9.46 14.08 -2.72
N HIS A 80 9.15 13.02 -3.45
CA HIS A 80 9.68 12.73 -4.78
C HIS A 80 8.63 12.98 -5.88
N GLY A 81 7.52 13.66 -5.56
CA GLY A 81 6.45 13.94 -6.51
C GLY A 81 5.71 12.68 -6.98
N ILE A 82 5.66 11.65 -6.12
CA ILE A 82 4.96 10.40 -6.40
C ILE A 82 3.71 10.33 -5.52
N ASP A 83 2.56 10.17 -6.16
CA ASP A 83 1.30 9.80 -5.51
C ASP A 83 1.05 8.31 -5.69
N ALA A 84 0.57 7.65 -4.64
CA ALA A 84 0.13 6.26 -4.73
C ALA A 84 -1.21 6.17 -5.47
N ASP A 85 -1.43 5.10 -6.23
CA ASP A 85 -2.73 4.83 -6.85
C ASP A 85 -3.76 4.43 -5.81
N GLU A 86 -3.33 3.71 -4.77
CA GLU A 86 -4.16 3.34 -3.63
C GLU A 86 -3.40 3.64 -2.32
N HIS A 87 -4.10 4.21 -1.35
CA HIS A 87 -3.56 4.49 -0.01
C HIS A 87 -4.43 3.81 1.04
N VAL A 88 -3.83 2.85 1.74
CA VAL A 88 -4.47 2.06 2.80
C VAL A 88 -3.99 2.58 4.15
N GLN A 89 -4.89 3.22 4.90
CA GLN A 89 -4.60 3.75 6.22
C GLN A 89 -5.22 2.85 7.30
N LEU A 90 -4.44 1.92 7.84
CA LEU A 90 -4.92 0.85 8.74
C LEU A 90 -5.68 1.34 10.00
N ALA A 91 -5.36 2.51 10.52
CA ALA A 91 -6.08 3.10 11.66
C ALA A 91 -7.55 3.42 11.34
N GLU A 92 -7.88 3.70 10.07
CA GLU A 92 -9.26 3.86 9.59
C GLU A 92 -10.02 2.52 9.61
N HIS A 93 -9.29 1.40 9.56
CA HIS A 93 -9.79 0.02 9.71
C HIS A 93 -9.73 -0.47 11.17
N GLY A 94 -9.59 0.44 12.13
CA GLY A 94 -9.60 0.12 13.56
C GLY A 94 -8.29 -0.48 14.11
N VAL A 95 -7.21 -0.50 13.32
CA VAL A 95 -5.90 -0.96 13.79
C VAL A 95 -5.31 0.07 14.76
N LYS A 96 -5.11 -0.34 16.01
CA LYS A 96 -4.58 0.54 17.06
C LYS A 96 -3.07 0.48 17.12
N LYS A 97 -2.44 1.66 17.11
CA LYS A 97 -1.00 1.82 17.36
C LYS A 97 -0.68 1.54 18.83
N ARG A 98 0.16 0.55 19.08
CA ARG A 98 0.75 0.24 20.39
C ARG A 98 2.26 0.15 20.25
N PHE A 99 2.99 0.70 21.22
CA PHE A 99 4.43 0.51 21.30
C PHE A 99 4.73 -0.73 22.14
N HIS A 100 5.87 -1.39 21.87
CA HIS A 100 6.32 -2.57 22.62
C HIS A 100 5.31 -3.73 22.62
N ALA A 101 4.52 -3.85 21.56
CA ALA A 101 3.53 -4.90 21.39
C ALA A 101 3.48 -5.34 19.93
N ASP A 102 3.24 -6.63 19.72
CA ASP A 102 2.95 -7.17 18.39
C ASP A 102 1.55 -6.76 17.93
N PHE A 103 1.29 -6.96 16.65
CA PHE A 103 -0.03 -6.79 16.07
C PHE A 103 -0.88 -8.05 16.21
N ASP A 104 -2.19 -7.90 16.06
CA ASP A 104 -3.13 -9.01 16.07
C ASP A 104 -3.16 -9.68 14.68
N ILE A 105 -2.73 -10.93 14.60
CA ILE A 105 -2.69 -11.70 13.36
C ILE A 105 -4.09 -12.02 12.83
N GLU A 106 -5.08 -12.23 13.72
CA GLU A 106 -6.45 -12.50 13.31
C GLU A 106 -7.09 -11.25 12.69
N GLN A 107 -6.71 -10.07 13.17
CA GLN A 107 -7.07 -8.80 12.54
C GLN A 107 -6.33 -8.58 11.20
N ALA A 108 -5.13 -9.12 11.05
CA ALA A 108 -4.30 -8.87 9.87
C ALA A 108 -4.78 -9.65 8.63
N GLU A 109 -5.26 -10.88 8.77
CA GLU A 109 -5.66 -11.71 7.61
C GLU A 109 -6.80 -11.09 6.75
N PRO A 110 -7.88 -10.52 7.33
CA PRO A 110 -8.88 -9.80 6.54
C PRO A 110 -8.29 -8.62 5.78
N VAL A 111 -7.37 -7.87 6.40
CA VAL A 111 -6.68 -6.75 5.75
C VAL A 111 -5.81 -7.24 4.60
N VAL A 112 -5.10 -8.36 4.77
CA VAL A 112 -4.31 -8.96 3.68
C VAL A 112 -5.22 -9.29 2.49
N SER A 113 -6.36 -9.95 2.72
CA SER A 113 -7.31 -10.29 1.65
C SER A 113 -7.82 -9.05 0.92
N GLU A 114 -8.20 -8.00 1.66
CA GLU A 114 -8.70 -6.75 1.07
C GLU A 114 -7.65 -6.06 0.20
N VAL A 115 -6.40 -5.96 0.69
CA VAL A 115 -5.33 -5.30 -0.06
C VAL A 115 -4.86 -6.15 -1.25
N GLU A 116 -4.98 -7.48 -1.18
CA GLU A 116 -4.78 -8.37 -2.32
C GLU A 116 -5.80 -8.14 -3.43
N ASP A 117 -7.08 -7.97 -3.09
CA ASP A 117 -8.13 -7.63 -4.06
C ASP A 117 -7.84 -6.28 -4.73
N LEU A 118 -7.40 -5.28 -3.97
CA LEU A 118 -6.95 -3.99 -4.52
C LEU A 118 -5.76 -4.15 -5.48
N ALA A 119 -4.77 -4.98 -5.11
CA ALA A 119 -3.60 -5.24 -5.95
C ALA A 119 -3.97 -5.93 -7.26
N GLN A 120 -4.88 -6.90 -7.22
CA GLN A 120 -5.39 -7.57 -8.40
C GLN A 120 -6.15 -6.60 -9.31
N ALA A 121 -7.01 -5.74 -8.74
CA ALA A 121 -7.71 -4.70 -9.50
C ALA A 121 -6.74 -3.68 -10.13
N LEU A 122 -5.65 -3.30 -9.46
CA LEU A 122 -4.61 -2.44 -10.05
C LEU A 122 -3.86 -3.12 -11.20
N LYS A 123 -3.55 -4.40 -11.05
CA LYS A 123 -2.89 -5.20 -12.08
C LYS A 123 -3.73 -5.27 -13.35
N GLU A 124 -5.03 -5.55 -13.20
CA GLU A 124 -5.97 -5.61 -14.32
C GLU A 124 -6.13 -4.25 -15.03
N ARG A 125 -6.22 -3.15 -14.25
CA ARG A 125 -6.20 -1.77 -14.78
C ARG A 125 -4.91 -1.46 -15.57
N GLY A 126 -3.77 -2.03 -15.16
CA GLY A 126 -2.49 -1.89 -15.86
C GLY A 126 -2.49 -2.58 -17.22
N VAL A 127 -2.96 -3.83 -17.27
CA VAL A 127 -2.99 -4.65 -18.51
C VAL A 127 -3.90 -4.02 -19.58
N GLN A 128 -5.03 -3.46 -19.17
CA GLN A 128 -5.97 -2.81 -20.10
C GLN A 128 -5.35 -1.55 -20.75
N ASN A 129 -4.57 -0.77 -20.00
CA ASN A 129 -3.91 0.45 -20.51
C ASN A 129 -2.71 0.17 -21.43
N GLU A 130 -2.01 -0.96 -21.27
CA GLU A 130 -0.94 -1.36 -22.20
C GLU A 130 -1.49 -1.82 -23.57
N SER A 131 -2.78 -2.16 -23.62
CA SER A 131 -3.47 -2.64 -24.82
C SER A 131 -4.12 -1.52 -25.66
N GLY A 132 -4.13 -0.26 -25.17
CA GLY A 132 -4.62 0.89 -25.92
C GLY A 132 -4.81 2.17 -25.10
N GLY A 133 -4.18 3.27 -25.54
CA GLY A 133 -4.62 4.65 -25.23
C GLY A 133 -3.99 5.33 -24.01
N VAL A 134 -3.63 6.61 -24.21
CA VAL A 134 -2.98 7.53 -23.26
C VAL A 134 -3.69 7.60 -21.89
N ARG A 135 -2.90 7.65 -20.81
CA ARG A 135 -3.35 7.87 -19.43
C ARG A 135 -4.30 9.08 -19.35
N ALA A 136 -5.58 8.84 -19.12
CA ALA A 136 -6.48 9.85 -18.59
C ALA A 136 -6.28 9.94 -17.07
N ASP A 137 -6.27 11.17 -16.57
CA ASP A 137 -5.91 11.56 -15.22
C ASP A 137 -6.63 10.75 -14.13
N ALA A 138 -5.91 10.47 -13.04
CA ALA A 138 -6.41 9.76 -11.88
C ALA A 138 -7.61 10.52 -11.28
N GLN A 139 -8.82 9.99 -11.48
CA GLN A 139 -9.96 10.36 -10.66
C GLN A 139 -9.88 9.59 -9.33
N PRO A 140 -10.06 10.26 -8.18
CA PRO A 140 -10.20 9.57 -6.91
C PRO A 140 -11.53 8.80 -6.93
N VAL A 141 -11.48 7.50 -6.71
CA VAL A 141 -12.68 6.66 -6.61
C VAL A 141 -12.87 6.16 -5.17
N MET A 142 -14.02 6.56 -4.63
CA MET A 142 -14.77 6.05 -3.48
C MET A 142 -14.23 6.37 -2.07
N ALA A 143 -14.79 7.45 -1.50
CA ALA A 143 -15.01 7.54 -0.06
C ALA A 143 -15.82 6.33 0.41
N TRP A 144 -15.24 5.54 1.30
CA TRP A 144 -15.85 4.36 1.88
C TRP A 144 -17.15 4.70 2.63
N ARG A 145 -18.20 3.90 2.39
CA ARG A 145 -19.47 3.99 3.13
C ARG A 145 -19.26 3.56 4.57
N GLN A 146 -19.45 4.48 5.50
CA GLN A 146 -19.63 4.19 6.91
C GLN A 146 -21.05 3.65 7.12
N ASP A 147 -21.22 2.34 7.22
CA ASP A 147 -22.36 1.77 7.94
C ASP A 147 -22.04 1.81 9.44
N ALA A 148 -22.06 3.03 10.00
CA ALA A 148 -22.07 3.24 11.44
C ALA A 148 -23.53 3.32 11.91
N GLN A 149 -24.07 2.20 12.36
CA GLN A 149 -25.29 2.18 13.19
C GLN A 149 -24.99 1.59 14.57
N GLY A 150 -25.30 2.38 15.59
CA GLY A 150 -25.38 2.00 17.02
C GLY A 150 -24.12 2.37 17.79
N GLY A 151 -24.07 3.37 18.67
CA GLY A 151 -25.12 4.02 19.46
C GLY A 151 -24.56 4.11 20.88
N LEU A 152 -24.07 5.28 21.28
CA LEU A 152 -23.68 5.54 22.67
C LEU A 152 -24.93 5.82 23.50
N THR A 153 -25.14 5.02 24.53
CA THR A 153 -25.65 5.45 25.84
C THR A 153 -24.56 5.20 26.87
#